data_AF-E1QZ15-F1
#
_entry.id   AF-E1QZ15-F1
#
_cell.length_a   1.000
_cell.length_b   1.000
_cell.length_c   1.000
_cell.angle_alpha   90.00
_cell.angle_beta   90.00
_cell.angle_gamma   90.00
#
_symmetry.space_group_name_H-M   'P 1'
#
loop_
_entity.id
_entity.type
_entity.pdbx_description
1 polymer ?
#
loop_
_entity_poly.entity_id
_entity_poly.type
_entity_poly.pdbx_seq_one_letter_code
_entity_poly.pdbx_strand_id
1 'polypeptide(L)'
;MSVASGSEVGAAEPSYFVYVLRCEDGSLYTGITTDVVRRLCEHLTRSARAARYTRTHPVVALEGLWELSGRSAASRLEWHLHHLSRPGKLALLARPEDVGGGAGVIGASGRKELWERAMARKSQTERCEGWSPCSR
;
A
#
# COMPACT_ATOMS: atom_id res chain seq x y z
N MET A 1 -19.01 -44.76 0.20
CA MET A 1 -17.66 -44.38 0.61
C MET A 1 -17.00 -43.66 -0.56
N SER A 2 -16.91 -42.32 -0.57
CA SER A 2 -16.08 -41.61 -1.56
C SER A 2 -15.67 -40.24 -1.03
N VAL A 3 -14.42 -40.24 -0.56
CA VAL A 3 -13.36 -39.23 -0.53
C VAL A 3 -13.69 -37.78 -0.14
N ALA A 4 -13.00 -37.35 0.90
CA ALA A 4 -12.95 -36.01 1.45
C ALA A 4 -12.45 -34.97 0.43
N SER A 5 -13.23 -33.92 0.19
CA SER A 5 -12.70 -32.60 -0.16
C SER A 5 -12.18 -31.97 1.12
N GLY A 6 -10.98 -32.39 1.52
CA GLY A 6 -10.18 -31.60 2.46
C GLY A 6 -9.73 -30.35 1.71
N SER A 7 -10.35 -29.20 2.02
CA SER A 7 -9.72 -27.91 1.76
C SER A 7 -8.48 -27.86 2.64
N GLU A 8 -7.35 -28.28 2.07
CA GLU A 8 -6.05 -28.10 2.66
C GLU A 8 -5.83 -26.59 2.77
N VAL A 9 -5.94 -26.07 3.99
CA VAL A 9 -5.50 -24.73 4.34
C VAL A 9 -3.97 -24.75 4.26
N GLY A 10 -3.44 -24.74 3.04
CA GLY A 10 -2.03 -24.50 2.80
C GLY A 10 -1.71 -23.16 3.43
N ALA A 11 -0.70 -23.12 4.31
CA ALA A 11 -0.28 -21.91 5.00
C ALA A 11 -0.26 -20.75 4.00
N ALA A 12 -1.17 -19.79 4.19
CA ALA A 12 -1.28 -18.64 3.31
C ALA A 12 0.06 -17.91 3.36
N GLU A 13 0.86 -18.04 2.29
CA GLU A 13 2.05 -17.23 2.08
C GLU A 13 1.66 -15.77 2.38
N PRO A 14 2.45 -15.03 3.17
CA PRO A 14 2.06 -13.69 3.58
C PRO A 14 1.78 -12.84 2.34
N SER A 15 0.57 -12.25 2.28
CA SER A 15 0.20 -11.34 1.20
C SER A 15 1.13 -10.14 1.19
N TYR A 16 1.77 -9.90 0.05
CA TYR A 16 2.55 -8.70 -0.21
C TYR A 16 1.73 -7.75 -1.07
N PHE A 17 1.75 -6.49 -0.69
CA PHE A 17 1.07 -5.42 -1.40
C PHE A 17 2.07 -4.51 -2.06
N VAL A 18 1.87 -4.22 -3.33
CA VAL A 18 2.59 -3.17 -4.05
C VAL A 18 1.68 -1.97 -4.19
N TYR A 19 2.14 -0.80 -3.76
CA TYR A 19 1.34 0.42 -3.77
C TYR A 19 2.00 1.52 -4.60
N VAL A 20 1.17 2.39 -5.16
CA VAL A 20 1.56 3.63 -5.84
C VAL A 20 0.86 4.79 -5.15
N LEU A 21 1.66 5.70 -4.58
CA LEU A 21 1.20 6.92 -3.93
C LEU A 21 1.45 8.11 -4.84
N ARG A 22 0.50 9.04 -4.87
CA ARG A 22 0.70 10.35 -5.48
C ARG A 22 1.09 11.35 -4.39
N CYS A 23 2.19 12.06 -4.63
CA CYS A 23 2.62 13.18 -3.80
C CYS A 23 2.02 14.50 -4.32
N GLU A 24 2.05 15.54 -3.49
CA GLU A 24 1.53 16.88 -3.81
C GLU A 24 2.18 17.51 -5.04
N ASP A 25 3.46 17.22 -5.29
CA ASP A 25 4.19 17.65 -6.49
C ASP A 25 3.79 16.89 -7.77
N GLY A 26 2.84 15.95 -7.68
CA GLY A 26 2.42 15.10 -8.78
C GLY A 26 3.42 13.98 -9.11
N SER A 27 4.45 13.80 -8.28
CA SER A 27 5.33 12.64 -8.36
C SER A 27 4.61 11.38 -7.89
N LEU A 28 5.05 10.23 -8.42
CA LEU A 28 4.51 8.92 -8.08
C LEU A 28 5.57 8.13 -7.31
N TYR A 29 5.26 7.83 -6.06
CA TYR A 29 6.09 7.00 -5.20
C TYR A 29 5.57 5.56 -5.18
N THR A 30 6.47 4.59 -5.31
CA THR A 30 6.14 3.17 -5.34
C THR A 30 6.85 2.41 -4.23
N GLY A 31 6.23 1.35 -3.73
CA GLY A 31 6.89 0.45 -2.80
C GLY A 31 6.08 -0.79 -2.47
N ILE A 32 6.70 -1.70 -1.74
CA ILE A 32 6.08 -2.92 -1.21
C ILE A 32 5.78 -2.81 0.29
N THR A 33 4.72 -3.47 0.76
CA THR A 33 4.38 -3.61 2.18
C THR A 33 3.54 -4.87 2.42
N THR A 34 3.57 -5.40 3.64
CA THR A 34 2.62 -6.44 4.09
C THR A 34 1.41 -5.85 4.80
N ASP A 35 1.49 -4.60 5.24
CA ASP A 35 0.40 -3.86 5.90
C ASP A 35 0.28 -2.47 5.27
N VAL A 36 -0.74 -2.31 4.43
CA VAL A 36 -1.00 -1.07 3.69
C VAL A 36 -1.46 0.04 4.63
N VAL A 37 -2.36 -0.25 5.56
CA VAL A 37 -2.94 0.77 6.46
C VAL A 37 -1.86 1.33 7.39
N ARG A 38 -1.02 0.47 7.96
CA ARG A 38 0.13 0.91 8.77
C ARG A 38 1.06 1.78 7.94
N ARG A 39 1.41 1.35 6.73
CA ARG A 39 2.37 2.07 5.87
C ARG A 39 1.83 3.43 5.42
N LEU A 40 0.56 3.49 5.01
CA LEU A 40 -0.11 4.75 4.70
C LEU A 40 -0.12 5.69 5.90
N CYS A 41 -0.47 5.19 7.09
CA CYS A 41 -0.46 5.99 8.31
C CYS A 41 0.94 6.55 8.61
N GLU A 42 2.01 5.76 8.44
CA GLU A 42 3.40 6.22 8.60
C GLU A 42 3.71 7.39 7.66
N HIS A 43 3.29 7.30 6.39
CA HIS A 43 3.46 8.35 5.39
C HIS A 43 2.62 9.60 5.72
N LEU A 44 1.36 9.42 6.12
CA LEU A 44 0.43 10.51 6.44
C LEU A 44 0.82 11.26 7.73
N THR A 45 1.35 10.55 8.72
CA THR A 45 1.84 11.12 10.00
C THR A 45 3.26 11.70 9.86
N ARG A 46 3.91 11.51 8.70
CA ARG A 46 5.31 11.92 8.46
C ARG A 46 6.26 11.40 9.54
N SER A 47 5.95 10.25 10.12
CA SER A 47 6.70 9.65 11.22
C SER A 47 8.15 9.34 10.82
N ALA A 48 9.01 9.11 11.80
CA ALA A 48 10.39 8.71 11.55
C ALA A 48 10.52 7.39 10.73
N ARG A 49 9.45 6.58 10.65
CA ARG A 49 9.39 5.32 9.89
C ARG A 49 8.94 5.51 8.43
N ALA A 50 8.47 6.70 8.06
CA ALA A 50 8.14 7.05 6.69
C ALA A 50 9.40 7.11 5.82
N ALA A 51 9.25 6.84 4.53
CA ALA A 51 10.35 7.01 3.59
C ALA A 51 10.85 8.46 3.60
N ARG A 52 12.18 8.65 3.56
CA ARG A 52 12.83 9.98 3.59
C ARG A 52 12.23 10.94 2.58
N TYR A 53 11.86 10.45 1.40
CA TYR A 53 11.20 11.22 0.34
C TYR A 53 9.82 11.72 0.77
N THR A 54 8.94 10.80 1.20
CA THR A 54 7.56 11.12 1.63
C THR A 54 7.47 11.97 2.91
N ARG A 55 8.58 12.11 3.66
CA ARG A 55 8.64 13.04 4.80
C ARG A 55 8.65 14.50 4.35
N THR A 56 9.24 14.81 3.21
CA THR A 56 9.29 16.18 2.66
C THR A 56 8.20 16.40 1.61
N HIS A 57 7.80 15.33 0.91
CA HIS A 57 6.76 15.35 -0.13
C HIS A 57 5.48 14.70 0.40
N PRO A 58 4.49 15.47 0.87
CA PRO A 58 3.27 14.92 1.44
C PRO A 58 2.52 14.08 0.40
N VAL A 59 2.04 12.93 0.84
CA VAL A 59 1.23 12.02 0.03
C VAL A 59 -0.22 12.50 0.05
N VAL A 60 -0.84 12.59 -1.13
CA VAL A 60 -2.21 13.10 -1.30
C VAL A 60 -3.20 12.01 -1.68
N ALA A 61 -2.76 10.90 -2.29
CA ALA A 61 -3.64 9.82 -2.70
C ALA A 61 -2.93 8.48 -2.87
N LEU A 62 -3.70 7.39 -2.72
CA LEU A 62 -3.33 6.03 -3.13
C LEU A 62 -3.91 5.75 -4.52
N GLU A 63 -3.06 5.83 -5.54
CA GLU A 63 -3.45 5.68 -6.95
C GLU A 63 -3.59 4.22 -7.36
N GLY A 64 -2.64 3.37 -6.95
CA GLY A 64 -2.56 1.97 -7.35
C GLY A 64 -2.27 1.06 -6.16
N LEU A 65 -2.88 -0.12 -6.16
CA LEU A 65 -2.64 -1.14 -5.15
C LEU A 65 -2.89 -2.53 -5.72
N TRP A 66 -1.90 -3.41 -5.55
CA TRP A 66 -1.93 -4.79 -5.99
C TRP A 66 -1.56 -5.72 -4.84
N GLU A 67 -2.26 -6.84 -4.72
CA GLU A 67 -2.00 -7.92 -3.78
C GLU A 67 -1.35 -9.10 -4.51
N LEU A 68 -0.27 -9.65 -3.95
CA LEU A 68 0.46 -10.77 -4.52
C LEU A 68 0.80 -11.80 -3.44
N SER A 69 0.75 -13.07 -3.83
CA SER A 69 1.21 -14.20 -3.02
C SER A 69 2.74 -14.30 -3.11
N GLY A 70 3.42 -13.74 -2.11
CA GLY A 70 4.86 -13.87 -1.93
C GLY A 70 5.71 -12.68 -2.39
N ARG A 71 6.89 -12.57 -1.76
CA ARG A 71 7.81 -11.44 -1.94
C ARG A 71 8.35 -11.35 -3.37
N SER A 72 8.66 -12.49 -3.98
CA SER A 72 9.26 -12.55 -5.32
C SER A 72 8.36 -11.93 -6.38
N ALA A 73 7.05 -12.18 -6.30
CA ALA A 73 6.07 -11.58 -7.19
C ALA A 73 5.99 -10.06 -6.97
N ALA A 74 5.94 -9.61 -5.71
CA ALA A 74 5.90 -8.20 -5.37
C ALA A 74 7.17 -7.44 -5.83
N SER A 75 8.36 -8.01 -5.63
CA SER A 75 9.62 -7.41 -6.09
C SER A 75 9.70 -7.30 -7.61
N ARG A 76 9.19 -8.28 -8.36
CA ARG A 76 9.12 -8.22 -9.82
C ARG A 76 8.23 -7.08 -10.29
N LEU A 77 7.06 -6.92 -9.66
CA LEU A 77 6.14 -5.83 -9.96
C LEU A 77 6.75 -4.47 -9.61
N GLU A 78 7.34 -4.35 -8.42
CA GLU A 78 8.06 -3.14 -8.02
C GLU A 78 9.15 -2.79 -9.06
N TRP A 79 9.98 -3.75 -9.45
CA TRP A 79 10.99 -3.56 -10.49
C TRP A 79 10.36 -3.09 -11.81
N HIS A 80 9.27 -3.71 -12.25
CA HIS A 80 8.56 -3.31 -13.46
C HIS A 80 8.06 -1.85 -13.36
N LEU A 81 7.41 -1.48 -12.25
CA LEU A 81 6.97 -0.11 -11.97
C LEU A 81 8.14 0.88 -11.99
N HIS A 82 9.30 0.52 -11.44
CA HIS A 82 10.47 1.39 -11.46
C HIS A 82 11.04 1.63 -12.87
N HIS A 83 10.91 0.66 -13.78
CA HIS A 83 11.38 0.77 -15.15
C HIS A 83 10.38 1.43 -16.10
N LEU A 84 9.11 1.55 -15.69
CA LEU A 84 8.11 2.28 -16.46
C LEU A 84 8.39 3.79 -16.44
N SER A 85 8.30 4.39 -17.63
CA SER A 85 8.26 5.84 -17.77
C SER A 85 7.01 6.40 -17.09
N ARG A 86 7.01 7.71 -16.79
CA ARG A 86 5.83 8.40 -16.24
C ARG A 86 4.52 8.09 -17.02
N PRO A 87 4.47 8.18 -18.37
CA PRO A 87 3.26 7.81 -19.11
C PRO A 87 2.94 6.31 -18.99
N GLY A 88 3.93 5.42 -18.94
CA GLY A 88 3.71 4.00 -18.71
C GLY A 88 3.08 3.70 -17.35
N LYS A 89 3.53 4.39 -16.29
CA LYS A 89 2.93 4.30 -14.96
C LYS A 89 1.47 4.77 -14.97
N LEU A 90 1.20 5.90 -15.62
CA LEU A 90 -0.17 6.43 -15.72
C LEU A 90 -1.10 5.50 -16.50
N ALA A 91 -0.60 4.89 -17.59
CA ALA A 91 -1.35 3.89 -18.35
C ALA A 91 -1.68 2.66 -17.48
N LEU A 92 -0.71 2.16 -16.72
CA LEU A 92 -0.92 1.05 -15.80
C LEU A 92 -1.89 1.41 -14.65
N LEU A 93 -1.88 2.66 -14.18
CA LEU A 93 -2.86 3.11 -13.18
C LEU A 93 -4.27 3.23 -13.76
N ALA A 94 -4.39 3.57 -15.06
CA ALA A 94 -5.67 3.57 -15.76
C ALA A 94 -6.22 2.16 -15.99
N ARG A 95 -5.32 1.17 -16.16
CA ARG A 95 -5.65 -0.24 -16.39
C ARG A 95 -4.82 -1.15 -15.48
N PRO A 96 -5.13 -1.18 -14.17
CA PRO A 96 -4.35 -1.94 -13.19
C PRO A 96 -4.33 -3.45 -13.42
N GLU A 97 -5.26 -3.99 -14.19
CA GLU A 97 -5.30 -5.38 -14.64
C GLU A 97 -4.14 -5.76 -15.60
N ASP A 98 -3.54 -4.78 -16.29
CA ASP A 98 -2.48 -5.03 -17.28
C ASP A 98 -1.13 -5.39 -16.64
N VAL A 99 -1.06 -5.40 -15.31
CA VAL A 99 0.15 -5.67 -14.51
C VAL A 99 0.73 -7.08 -14.72
N GLY A 100 -0.10 -8.02 -15.18
CA GLY A 100 0.25 -9.42 -15.42
C GLY A 100 0.63 -10.20 -14.16
N GLY A 101 0.83 -11.52 -14.30
CA GLY A 101 1.45 -12.34 -13.25
C GLY A 101 0.59 -12.66 -12.02
N GLY A 102 -0.74 -12.63 -12.14
CA GLY A 102 -1.65 -13.09 -11.08
C GLY A 102 -1.80 -12.16 -9.88
N ALA A 103 -1.39 -10.89 -10.02
CA ALA A 103 -1.60 -9.90 -8.98
C ALA A 103 -3.10 -9.56 -8.84
N GLY A 104 -3.63 -9.67 -7.62
CA GLY A 104 -4.96 -9.22 -7.29
C GLY A 104 -5.03 -7.69 -7.33
N VAL A 105 -5.85 -7.14 -8.22
CA VAL A 105 -6.04 -5.70 -8.32
C VAL A 105 -7.01 -5.23 -7.25
N ILE A 106 -6.59 -4.29 -6.40
CA ILE A 106 -7.51 -3.61 -5.49
C ILE A 106 -8.14 -2.43 -6.21
N GLY A 107 -9.43 -2.54 -6.51
CA GLY A 107 -10.21 -1.51 -7.17
C GLY A 107 -10.31 -0.21 -6.39
N ALA A 108 -10.85 0.83 -7.03
CA ALA A 108 -10.93 2.18 -6.46
C ALA A 108 -11.63 2.22 -5.09
N SER A 109 -12.71 1.45 -4.91
CA SER A 109 -13.45 1.36 -3.64
C SER A 109 -12.59 0.80 -2.51
N GLY A 110 -11.85 -0.29 -2.76
CA GLY A 110 -10.97 -0.89 -1.75
C GLY A 110 -9.80 0.04 -1.39
N ARG A 111 -9.24 0.75 -2.39
CA ARG A 111 -8.21 1.77 -2.14
C ARG A 111 -8.74 2.91 -1.28
N LYS A 112 -9.95 3.40 -1.57
CA LYS A 112 -10.60 4.45 -0.79
C LYS A 112 -10.82 4.04 0.67
N GLU A 113 -11.31 2.82 0.90
CA GLU A 113 -11.52 2.30 2.26
C GLU A 113 -10.20 2.22 3.04
N LEU A 114 -9.14 1.68 2.43
CA LEU A 114 -7.82 1.59 3.07
C LEU A 114 -7.24 2.98 3.40
N TRP A 115 -7.46 3.94 2.51
CA TRP A 115 -7.08 5.33 2.72
C TRP A 115 -7.82 5.97 3.90
N GLU A 116 -9.15 5.83 3.95
CA GLU A 116 -9.98 6.33 5.05
C GLU A 116 -9.57 5.70 6.40
N ARG A 117 -9.31 4.39 6.42
CA ARG A 117 -8.81 3.70 7.61
C ARG A 117 -7.45 4.23 8.07
N ALA A 118 -6.55 4.54 7.13
CA ALA A 118 -5.25 5.12 7.45
C ALA A 118 -5.38 6.55 8.02
N MET A 119 -6.26 7.37 7.43
CA MET A 119 -6.58 8.71 7.93
C MET A 119 -7.23 8.66 9.33
N ALA A 120 -8.14 7.71 9.55
CA ALA A 120 -8.76 7.49 10.85
C ALA A 120 -7.71 7.13 11.90
N ARG A 121 -6.76 6.23 11.58
CA ARG A 121 -5.63 5.91 12.48
C ARG A 121 -4.73 7.11 12.75
N LYS A 122 -4.39 7.92 11.74
CA LYS A 122 -3.64 9.17 11.94
C LYS A 122 -4.32 10.08 12.97
N SER A 123 -5.64 10.29 12.84
CA SER A 123 -6.41 11.12 13.77
C SER A 123 -6.41 10.60 15.21
N GLN A 124 -6.19 9.29 15.40
CA GLN A 124 -6.07 8.68 16.73
C GLN A 124 -4.65 8.86 17.28
N THR A 125 -3.62 8.66 16.45
CA THR A 125 -2.22 8.88 16.83
C THR A 125 -1.98 10.35 17.23
N GLU A 126 -2.47 11.31 16.46
CA GLU A 126 -2.35 12.75 16.78
C GLU A 126 -3.10 13.14 18.06
N ARG A 127 -4.21 12.44 18.38
CA ARG A 127 -4.93 12.64 19.65
C ARG A 127 -4.18 12.08 20.85
N CYS A 128 -3.44 10.98 20.69
CA CYS A 128 -2.64 10.39 21.76
C CYS A 128 -1.36 11.20 22.05
N GLU A 129 -0.74 11.81 21.04
CA GLU A 129 0.43 12.70 21.24
C GLU A 129 0.05 14.05 21.88
N GLY A 130 -1.24 14.35 21.99
CA GLY A 130 -1.78 15.49 22.76
C GLY A 130 -1.99 15.22 24.26
N TRP A 131 -1.78 13.99 24.74
CA TRP A 131 -1.78 13.70 26.17
C TRP A 131 -0.39 13.97 26.74
N SER A 132 -0.14 15.21 27.15
CA SER A 132 0.88 15.49 28.17
C SER A 132 0.42 14.85 29.48
N PRO A 133 1.11 13.84 30.04
CA PRO A 133 0.94 13.55 31.45
C PRO A 133 1.48 14.77 32.20
N CYS A 134 0.56 15.63 32.64
CA CYS A 134 0.90 16.75 33.51
C CYS A 134 1.63 16.17 34.72
N SER A 135 2.92 16.43 34.77
CA SER A 135 3.83 15.98 35.80
C SER A 135 3.78 17.03 36.90
N ARG A 136 2.91 16.84 37.91
CA ARG A 136 3.18 17.18 39.32
C ARG A 136 2.07 16.69 40.24
#